data_AF-A0A927A5L1-F1
#
_entry.id   AF-A0A927A5L1-F1
#
_cell.length_a   1.000
_cell.length_b   1.000
_cell.length_c   1.000
_cell.angle_alpha   90.00
_cell.angle_beta   90.00
_cell.angle_gamma   90.00
#
_symmetry.space_group_name_H-M   'P 1'
#
loop_
_entity.id
_entity.type
_entity.pdbx_description
1 polymer ?
#
loop_
_entity_poly.entity_id
_entity_poly.type
_entity_poly.pdbx_seq_one_letter_code
_entity_poly.pdbx_strand_id
1 'polypeptide(L)'
;MDNKINTSNIKSFSIHGLFGTDDVHIPFDENIKILIGENGLGKTQVLNLFYYTLTRNFFRLSEFSFDKLILQFHDEKAIEISKSNVDEFIEQVYDNPIVKEIIDEIGYSQFEILRNRFIQSKDNEKK
;
A
#
# COMPACT_ATOMS: atom_id res chain seq x y z
N MET A 1 29.82 -17.85 5.32
CA MET A 1 28.70 -16.93 5.56
C MET A 1 28.49 -16.20 4.26
N ASP A 2 27.55 -16.66 3.46
CA ASP A 2 27.34 -16.12 2.12
C ASP A 2 26.65 -14.77 2.27
N ASN A 3 27.43 -13.69 2.14
CA ASN A 3 26.92 -12.34 2.03
C ASN A 3 26.25 -12.22 0.66
N LYS A 4 24.99 -12.67 0.57
CA LYS A 4 24.15 -12.44 -0.59
C LYS A 4 24.00 -10.92 -0.72
N ILE A 5 24.56 -10.36 -1.79
CA ILE A 5 24.49 -8.92 -2.09
C ILE A 5 23.00 -8.56 -2.13
N ASN A 6 22.60 -7.56 -1.35
CA ASN A 6 21.24 -7.05 -1.36
C ASN A 6 20.98 -6.42 -2.73
N THR A 7 20.11 -7.04 -3.53
CA THR A 7 19.76 -6.55 -4.88
C THR A 7 18.60 -5.56 -4.87
N SER A 8 18.08 -5.21 -3.69
CA SER A 8 17.00 -4.24 -3.56
C SER A 8 17.54 -2.82 -3.69
N ASN A 9 16.98 -2.03 -4.60
CA ASN A 9 17.30 -0.60 -4.72
C ASN A 9 16.58 0.28 -3.67
N ILE A 10 15.68 -0.32 -2.86
CA ILE A 10 14.93 0.39 -1.83
C ILE A 10 15.83 0.61 -0.62
N LYS A 11 16.03 1.88 -0.26
CA LYS A 11 16.81 2.32 0.91
C LYS A 11 15.98 2.34 2.19
N SER A 12 14.75 2.83 2.12
CA SER A 12 13.85 2.86 3.29
C SER A 12 12.39 3.04 2.90
N PHE A 13 11.50 2.62 3.80
CA PHE A 13 10.06 2.93 3.75
C PHE A 13 9.65 3.66 5.02
N SER A 14 8.93 4.77 4.89
CA SER A 14 8.41 5.53 6.02
C SER A 14 6.91 5.72 5.90
N ILE A 15 6.23 5.68 7.03
CA ILE A 15 4.80 5.96 7.19
C ILE A 15 4.71 7.13 8.16
N HIS A 16 3.96 8.16 7.82
CA HIS A 16 3.63 9.23 8.76
C HIS A 16 2.15 9.19 9.11
N GLY A 17 1.84 9.50 10.37
CA GLY A 17 0.47 9.55 10.88
C GLY A 17 -0.23 8.19 10.84
N LEU A 18 0.50 7.08 11.02
CA LEU A 18 -0.10 5.76 11.17
C LEU A 18 -1.08 5.78 12.36
N PHE A 19 -2.34 5.40 12.09
CA PHE A 19 -3.45 5.54 13.05
C PHE A 19 -3.69 6.96 13.57
N GLY A 20 -3.17 7.98 12.87
CA GLY A 20 -3.27 9.39 13.23
C GLY A 20 -2.26 9.85 14.28
N THR A 21 -1.36 9.00 14.75
CA THR A 21 -0.45 9.33 15.87
C THR A 21 1.00 8.97 15.63
N ASP A 22 1.29 7.87 14.93
CA ASP A 22 2.62 7.28 14.93
C ASP A 22 3.34 7.45 13.60
N ASP A 23 4.60 7.86 13.67
CA ASP A 23 5.51 7.84 12.53
C ASP A 23 6.40 6.60 12.60
N VAL A 24 6.49 5.87 11.49
CA VAL A 24 7.27 4.64 11.36
C VAL A 24 8.33 4.84 10.27
N HIS A 25 9.58 4.51 10.60
CA HIS A 25 10.68 4.51 9.63
C HIS A 25 11.37 3.14 9.61
N ILE A 26 11.43 2.51 8.44
CA ILE A 26 12.10 1.23 8.22
C ILE A 26 13.26 1.44 7.23
N PRO A 27 14.52 1.46 7.70
CA PRO A 27 15.68 1.36 6.82
C PRO A 27 15.86 -0.08 6.32
N PHE A 28 16.33 -0.24 5.08
CA PHE A 28 16.69 -1.54 4.47
C PHE A 28 18.20 -1.65 4.24
N ASP A 29 18.98 -1.22 5.24
CA ASP A 29 20.44 -1.30 5.29
C ASP A 29 20.99 -2.72 5.52
N GLU A 30 20.11 -3.66 5.89
CA GLU A 30 20.43 -5.07 6.14
C GLU A 30 19.51 -5.99 5.33
N ASN A 31 19.95 -7.23 5.09
CA ASN A 31 19.18 -8.24 4.35
C ASN A 31 17.91 -8.71 5.09
N ILE A 32 17.86 -8.56 6.40
CA ILE A 32 16.77 -9.04 7.25
C ILE A 32 16.40 -7.93 8.23
N LYS A 33 15.10 -7.61 8.32
CA LYS A 33 14.54 -6.73 9.35
C LYS A 33 13.51 -7.47 10.17
N ILE A 34 13.61 -7.35 11.50
CA ILE A 34 12.69 -7.97 12.46
C ILE A 34 11.87 -6.86 13.11
N LEU A 35 10.55 -6.91 12.93
CA LEU A 35 9.59 -5.99 13.54
C LEU A 35 9.10 -6.59 14.86
N ILE A 36 9.40 -5.94 15.99
CA ILE A 36 9.04 -6.40 17.34
C ILE A 36 8.10 -5.39 17.99
N GLY A 37 7.09 -5.88 18.71
CA GLY A 37 6.11 -5.08 19.44
C GLY A 37 4.98 -5.96 19.95
N GLU A 38 4.16 -5.47 20.87
CA GLU A 38 2.97 -6.17 21.37
C GLU A 38 1.94 -6.43 20.25
N ASN A 39 1.04 -7.38 20.49
CA ASN A 39 -0.05 -7.67 19.56
C ASN A 39 -0.97 -6.45 19.48
N GLY A 40 -1.36 -6.08 18.25
CA GLY A 40 -2.17 -4.89 18.02
C GLY A 40 -1.37 -3.60 17.79
N LEU A 41 -0.05 -3.56 18.02
CA LEU A 41 0.78 -2.37 17.79
C LEU A 41 1.04 -2.02 16.31
N GLY A 42 0.25 -2.53 15.37
CA GLY A 42 0.35 -2.10 13.96
C GLY A 42 1.43 -2.77 13.10
N LYS A 43 2.19 -3.76 13.60
CA LYS A 43 3.22 -4.48 12.81
C LYS A 43 2.70 -4.99 11.46
N THR A 44 1.54 -5.65 11.45
CA THR A 44 0.89 -6.14 10.23
C THR A 44 0.46 -4.98 9.31
N GLN A 45 0.06 -3.84 9.87
CA GLN A 45 -0.34 -2.68 9.07
C GLN A 45 0.84 -2.00 8.41
N VAL A 46 1.98 -1.93 9.09
CA VAL A 46 3.23 -1.48 8.47
C VAL A 46 3.61 -2.36 7.27
N LEU A 47 3.52 -3.68 7.42
CA LEU A 47 3.78 -4.61 6.32
C LEU A 47 2.75 -4.48 5.19
N ASN A 48 1.47 -4.33 5.50
CA ASN A 48 0.41 -4.16 4.50
C ASN A 48 0.56 -2.85 3.73
N LEU A 49 0.84 -1.73 4.40
CA LEU A 49 1.09 -0.44 3.75
C LEU A 49 2.29 -0.52 2.81
N PHE A 50 3.37 -1.17 3.23
CA PHE A 50 4.53 -1.39 2.38
C PHE A 50 4.18 -2.26 1.15
N TYR A 51 3.50 -3.38 1.38
CA TYR A 51 3.07 -4.30 0.31
C TYR A 51 2.13 -3.63 -0.70
N TYR A 52 1.11 -2.93 -0.23
CA TYR A 52 0.15 -2.25 -1.11
C TYR A 52 0.76 -1.05 -1.85
N THR A 53 1.78 -0.40 -1.26
CA THR A 53 2.60 0.60 -1.97
C THR A 53 3.32 -0.04 -3.16
N LEU A 54 4.05 -1.13 -2.93
CA LEU A 54 4.84 -1.79 -3.98
C LEU A 54 3.97 -2.46 -5.06
N THR A 55 2.82 -3.00 -4.66
CA THR A 55 1.86 -3.61 -5.61
C THR A 55 0.95 -2.59 -6.29
N ARG A 56 1.04 -1.30 -5.92
CA ARG A 56 0.19 -0.21 -6.42
C ARG A 56 -1.30 -0.46 -6.18
N ASN A 57 -1.63 -1.11 -5.06
CA ASN A 57 -3.01 -1.40 -4.69
C ASN A 57 -3.61 -0.21 -3.92
N PHE A 58 -3.90 0.88 -4.64
CA PHE A 58 -4.39 2.13 -4.06
C PHE A 58 -5.77 1.99 -3.40
N PHE A 59 -6.62 1.08 -3.91
CA PHE A 59 -7.91 0.77 -3.27
C PHE A 59 -7.74 0.15 -1.88
N ARG A 60 -6.72 -0.71 -1.70
CA ARG A 60 -6.39 -1.21 -0.37
C ARG A 60 -5.72 -0.15 0.47
N LEU A 61 -4.82 0.65 -0.09
CA LEU A 61 -4.21 1.76 0.64
C LEU A 61 -5.27 2.75 1.16
N SER A 62 -6.32 3.04 0.39
CA SER A 62 -7.36 3.99 0.82
C SER A 62 -8.13 3.51 2.06
N GLU A 63 -8.11 2.22 2.38
CA GLU A 63 -8.75 1.67 3.59
C GLU A 63 -7.94 1.93 4.89
N PHE A 64 -6.68 2.38 4.79
CA PHE A 64 -5.78 2.56 5.93
C PHE A 64 -5.72 4.02 6.37
N SER A 65 -5.49 4.21 7.68
CA SER A 65 -5.25 5.52 8.29
C SER A 65 -3.75 5.81 8.34
N PHE A 66 -3.31 6.73 7.48
CA PHE A 66 -1.97 7.32 7.40
C PHE A 66 -2.09 8.71 6.78
N ASP A 67 -1.08 9.56 6.96
CA ASP A 67 -1.01 10.88 6.32
C ASP A 67 -0.22 10.83 5.00
N LYS A 68 0.96 10.21 5.05
CA LYS A 68 1.82 10.01 3.88
C LYS A 68 2.73 8.79 4.00
N LEU A 69 3.07 8.23 2.85
CA LEU A 69 4.05 7.15 2.70
C LEU A 69 5.25 7.69 1.91
N ILE A 70 6.46 7.33 2.32
CA ILE A 70 7.69 7.74 1.65
C ILE A 70 8.51 6.49 1.33
N LEU A 71 8.76 6.27 0.04
CA LEU A 71 9.65 5.23 -0.46
C LEU A 71 10.93 5.87 -0.99
N GLN A 72 12.05 5.61 -0.31
CA GLN A 72 13.36 6.14 -0.67
C GLN A 72 14.20 5.04 -1.34
N PHE A 73 14.88 5.39 -2.43
CA PHE A 73 15.84 4.54 -3.11
C PHE A 73 17.27 5.07 -2.88
N HIS A 74 18.30 4.27 -3.17
CA HIS A 74 19.69 4.68 -2.90
C HIS A 74 20.13 5.91 -3.70
N ASP A 75 19.82 5.93 -5.00
CA ASP A 75 20.31 6.97 -5.94
C ASP A 75 19.17 7.69 -6.69
N GLU A 76 17.93 7.55 -6.22
CA GLU A 76 16.76 8.19 -6.84
C GLU A 76 16.01 9.11 -5.88
N LYS A 77 15.19 9.99 -6.44
CA LYS A 77 14.30 10.86 -5.67
C LYS A 77 13.30 9.99 -4.90
N ALA A 78 13.03 10.38 -3.65
CA ALA A 78 11.97 9.77 -2.86
C ALA A 78 10.62 9.87 -3.60
N ILE A 79 9.86 8.78 -3.56
CA ILE A 79 8.45 8.78 -3.95
C ILE A 79 7.63 9.05 -2.70
N GLU A 80 6.80 10.10 -2.75
CA GLU A 80 5.86 10.44 -1.69
C GLU A 80 4.44 10.15 -2.17
N ILE A 81 3.66 9.48 -1.33
CA ILE A 81 2.26 9.14 -1.58
C ILE A 81 1.46 9.69 -0.40
N SER A 82 0.77 10.82 -0.59
CA SER A 82 -0.11 11.37 0.43
C SER A 82 -1.45 10.63 0.44
N LYS A 83 -2.08 10.55 1.61
CA LYS A 83 -3.43 10.02 1.75
C LYS A 83 -4.44 10.75 0.88
N SER A 84 -4.34 12.08 0.82
CA SER A 84 -5.20 12.92 -0.02
C SER A 84 -5.11 12.57 -1.51
N ASN A 85 -3.92 12.26 -2.04
CA ASN A 85 -3.79 11.88 -3.44
C ASN A 85 -4.33 10.48 -3.73
N VAL A 86 -4.21 9.57 -2.76
CA VAL A 86 -4.83 8.25 -2.87
C VAL A 86 -6.35 8.39 -2.93
N ASP A 87 -6.94 9.15 -1.99
CA ASP A 87 -8.38 9.32 -1.92
C ASP A 87 -8.93 10.04 -3.16
N GLU A 88 -8.27 11.10 -3.63
CA GLU A 88 -8.61 11.79 -4.88
C GLU A 88 -8.57 10.83 -6.09
N PHE A 89 -7.55 9.98 -6.19
CA PHE A 89 -7.47 8.99 -7.25
C PHE A 89 -8.64 8.00 -7.21
N ILE A 90 -9.04 7.54 -6.02
CA ILE A 90 -10.17 6.63 -5.86
C ILE A 90 -11.48 7.31 -6.25
N GLU A 91 -11.71 8.55 -5.81
CA GLU A 91 -12.87 9.35 -6.21
C GLU A 91 -12.95 9.49 -7.74
N GLN A 92 -11.85 9.82 -8.41
CA GLN A 92 -11.80 9.92 -9.87
C GLN A 92 -12.18 8.61 -10.58
N VAL A 93 -11.81 7.45 -10.01
CA VAL A 93 -12.22 6.15 -10.57
C VAL A 93 -13.73 5.95 -10.45
N TYR A 94 -14.32 6.26 -9.29
CA TYR A 94 -15.77 6.15 -9.10
C TYR A 94 -16.55 7.20 -9.88
N ASP A 95 -15.92 8.33 -10.20
CA ASP A 95 -16.54 9.38 -11.01
C ASP A 95 -16.58 9.08 -12.51
N ASN A 96 -15.80 8.09 -12.95
CA ASN A 96 -15.78 7.67 -14.35
C ASN A 96 -17.19 7.23 -14.82
N PRO A 97 -17.70 7.77 -15.94
CA PRO A 97 -19.06 7.46 -16.40
C PRO A 97 -19.36 5.97 -16.59
N ILE A 98 -18.37 5.19 -17.06
CA ILE A 98 -18.53 3.74 -17.26
C ILE A 98 -18.64 3.04 -15.91
N VAL A 99 -17.84 3.46 -14.93
CA VAL A 99 -17.90 2.90 -13.57
C VAL A 99 -19.24 3.22 -12.92
N LYS A 100 -19.73 4.45 -13.08
CA LYS A 100 -21.07 4.85 -12.61
C LYS A 100 -22.17 4.01 -13.23
N GLU A 101 -22.16 3.84 -14.55
CA GLU A 101 -23.15 3.03 -15.26
C GLU A 101 -23.17 1.58 -14.76
N ILE A 102 -21.99 0.98 -14.52
CA ILE A 102 -21.90 -0.36 -13.93
C ILE A 102 -22.50 -0.36 -12.51
N ILE A 103 -22.13 0.61 -11.67
CA ILE A 103 -22.62 0.71 -10.28
C ILE A 103 -24.13 0.92 -10.23
N ASP A 104 -24.70 1.71 -11.14
CA ASP A 104 -26.14 1.94 -11.24
C ASP A 104 -26.89 0.66 -11.61
N GLU A 105 -26.29 -0.21 -12.44
CA GLU A 105 -26.87 -1.48 -12.86
C GLU A 105 -26.80 -2.57 -11.77
N ILE A 106 -25.65 -2.75 -11.12
CA ILE A 106 -25.42 -3.89 -10.20
C ILE A 106 -25.43 -3.51 -8.72
N GLY A 107 -25.41 -2.22 -8.41
CA GLY A 107 -25.25 -1.69 -7.06
C GLY A 107 -23.80 -1.70 -6.56
N TYR A 108 -23.46 -0.71 -5.73
CA TYR A 108 -22.11 -0.51 -5.19
C TYR A 108 -21.54 -1.75 -4.51
N SER A 109 -22.34 -2.42 -3.65
CA SER A 109 -21.88 -3.61 -2.92
C SER A 109 -21.46 -4.75 -3.85
N GLN A 110 -22.19 -4.99 -4.95
CA GLN A 110 -21.83 -6.04 -5.90
C GLN A 110 -20.60 -5.66 -6.72
N PHE A 111 -20.50 -4.40 -7.13
CA PHE A 111 -19.32 -3.87 -7.80
C PHE A 111 -18.05 -4.10 -6.96
N GLU A 112 -18.08 -3.75 -5.68
CA GLU A 112 -16.94 -3.95 -4.76
C GLU A 112 -16.57 -5.43 -4.59
N ILE A 113 -17.56 -6.32 -4.46
CA ILE A 113 -17.34 -7.77 -4.36
C ILE A 113 -16.66 -8.29 -5.63
N LEU A 114 -17.16 -7.93 -6.81
CA LEU A 114 -16.59 -8.35 -8.09
C LEU A 114 -15.17 -7.83 -8.25
N ARG A 115 -14.95 -6.52 -8.04
CA ARG A 115 -13.63 -5.89 -8.12
C ARG A 115 -12.63 -6.62 -7.24
N ASN A 116 -12.96 -6.85 -5.97
CA ASN A 116 -12.08 -7.51 -5.02
C ASN A 116 -11.77 -8.96 -5.42
N ARG A 117 -12.74 -9.69 -5.98
CA ARG A 117 -12.55 -11.07 -6.47
C ARG A 117 -11.55 -11.12 -7.64
N PHE A 118 -11.67 -10.20 -8.61
CA PHE A 118 -10.81 -10.16 -9.79
C PHE A 118 -9.37 -9.69 -9.48
N ILE A 119 -9.19 -8.81 -8.50
CA ILE A 119 -7.85 -8.40 -8.06
C ILE A 119 -7.15 -9.59 -7.38
N GLN A 120 -7.83 -10.29 -6.47
CA GLN A 120 -7.26 -11.43 -5.76
C GLN A 120 -6.94 -12.63 -6.67
N SER A 121 -7.72 -12.86 -7.74
CA SER A 121 -7.43 -13.97 -8.67
C SER A 121 -6.12 -13.75 -9.44
N LYS A 122 -5.80 -12.51 -9.83
CA LYS A 122 -4.55 -12.17 -10.52
C LYS A 122 -3.30 -12.32 -9.64
N ASP A 123 -3.44 -12.15 -8.33
CA ASP A 123 -2.31 -12.32 -7.40
C ASP A 123 -1.99 -13.79 -7.15
N ASN A 124 -2.96 -14.70 -7.30
CA ASN A 124 -2.78 -16.14 -7.13
C ASN A 124 -2.19 -16.84 -8.37
N GLU A 125 -2.35 -16.26 -9.57
CA GLU A 125 -1.79 -16.80 -10.82
C GLU A 125 -0.28 -16.55 -10.99
N LYS A 126 0.33 -15.73 -10.13
CA LYS A 126 1.77 -15.41 -10.17
C LYS A 126 2.63 -16.25 -9.21
N LYS A 127 2.08 -17.31 -8.61
CA LYS A 127 2.80 -18.25 -7.74
C LYS A 127 3.19 -19.52 -8.49
#